data_AF-A0A2X1WLL0-F1
#
_entry.id   AF-A0A2X1WLL0-F1
#
_cell.length_a   1.000
_cell.length_b   1.000
_cell.length_c   1.000
_cell.angle_alpha   90.00
_cell.angle_beta   90.00
_cell.angle_gamma   90.00
#
_symmetry.space_group_name_H-M   'P 1'
#
loop_
_entity.id
_entity.type
_entity.pdbx_description
1 polymer ?
#
loop_
_entity_poly.entity_id
_entity_poly.type
_entity_poly.pdbx_seq_one_letter_code
_entity_poly.pdbx_strand_id
1 'polypeptide(L)'
;MSNTGITAGDVSLTTEGINAGGKQITNVAAGKADTDAVNYAQLKEIEAQVKASSTKLVAGDGVTVDGGKQGDGSSQYTISAKTDGTTIQINDNGAIAANTTTFNTTTDGTVGTPVAPGALVTADTVQSAINNAGFNVIGAGNKADPGAEFSNQLVKAGNTVTFEAGDNLTLKQEGTQFTFALAKDVSFDSVSVGDVKVTNTGITVGDVSLSTGGINGVASRSRTWRLERQIPTQQ
;
A
#
# COMPACT_ATOMS: atom_id res chain seq x y z
N MET A 1 40.40 -84.71 42.86
CA MET A 1 39.60 -83.59 42.35
C MET A 1 40.51 -82.80 41.41
N SER A 2 40.25 -82.76 40.10
CA SER A 2 41.03 -81.85 39.24
C SER A 2 40.67 -80.42 39.60
N ASN A 3 41.67 -79.55 39.71
CA ASN A 3 41.54 -78.19 40.20
C ASN A 3 40.90 -77.24 39.16
N THR A 4 40.01 -77.75 38.30
CA THR A 4 39.52 -77.10 37.08
C THR A 4 38.00 -76.87 37.04
N GLY A 5 37.21 -77.45 37.96
CA GLY A 5 35.77 -77.19 38.06
C GLY A 5 34.87 -78.42 38.14
N ILE A 6 33.55 -78.19 38.15
CA ILE A 6 32.48 -79.20 38.12
C ILE A 6 31.69 -79.04 36.81
N THR A 7 31.41 -80.14 36.11
CA THR A 7 30.59 -80.17 34.89
C THR A 7 29.45 -81.17 35.01
N ALA A 8 28.26 -80.80 34.51
CA ALA A 8 27.08 -81.65 34.47
C ALA A 8 26.31 -81.38 33.16
N GLY A 9 26.56 -82.19 32.14
CA GLY A 9 26.10 -81.90 30.78
C GLY A 9 26.69 -80.57 30.27
N ASP A 10 25.83 -79.70 29.73
CA ASP A 10 26.23 -78.37 29.22
C ASP A 10 26.42 -77.32 30.33
N VAL A 11 26.11 -77.66 31.59
CA VAL A 11 26.27 -76.77 32.75
C VAL A 11 27.65 -76.97 33.37
N SER A 12 28.34 -75.88 33.70
CA SER A 12 29.66 -75.94 34.31
C SER A 12 29.93 -74.82 35.32
N LEU A 13 30.77 -75.14 36.32
CA LEU A 13 31.37 -74.22 37.28
C LEU A 13 32.89 -74.38 37.20
N THR A 14 33.61 -73.35 36.74
CA THR A 14 35.07 -73.36 36.60
C THR A 14 35.68 -72.16 37.34
N THR A 15 37.00 -72.04 37.30
CA THR A 15 37.69 -70.86 37.82
C THR A 15 37.35 -69.57 37.06
N GLU A 16 36.73 -69.67 35.88
CA GLU A 16 36.31 -68.53 35.06
C GLU A 16 34.86 -68.09 35.34
N GLY A 17 34.08 -68.90 36.08
CA GLY A 17 32.72 -68.57 36.46
C GLY A 17 31.71 -69.70 36.27
N ILE A 18 30.47 -69.33 36.03
CA ILE A 18 29.32 -70.24 35.89
C ILE A 18 28.75 -70.14 34.47
N ASN A 19 28.55 -71.28 33.82
CA ASN A 19 27.80 -71.38 32.56
C ASN A 19 26.53 -72.22 32.78
N ALA A 20 25.36 -71.63 32.51
CA ALA A 20 24.06 -72.29 32.67
C ALA A 20 23.65 -73.17 31.47
N GLY A 21 24.45 -73.27 30.41
CA GLY A 21 24.14 -74.10 29.24
C GLY A 21 22.81 -73.73 28.57
N GLY A 22 22.47 -72.44 28.53
CA GLY A 22 21.21 -71.92 27.97
C GLY A 22 19.95 -72.22 28.81
N LYS A 23 20.08 -72.80 30.01
CA LYS A 23 18.96 -73.05 30.93
C LYS A 23 18.58 -71.77 31.68
N GLN A 24 17.33 -71.69 32.12
CA GLN A 24 16.89 -70.66 33.07
C GLN A 24 17.49 -70.90 34.45
N ILE A 25 17.89 -69.81 35.12
CA ILE A 25 18.28 -69.84 36.53
C ILE A 25 17.07 -69.36 37.34
N THR A 26 16.44 -70.27 38.07
CA THR A 26 15.22 -69.99 38.85
C THR A 26 15.55 -69.76 40.33
N ASN A 27 14.59 -69.22 41.08
CA ASN A 27 14.73 -68.94 42.53
C ASN A 27 15.82 -67.92 42.89
N VAL A 28 16.13 -67.00 41.99
CA VAL A 28 17.01 -65.85 42.27
C VAL A 28 16.18 -64.77 42.96
N ALA A 29 16.47 -64.52 44.23
CA ALA A 29 15.89 -63.41 44.98
C ALA A 29 16.27 -62.07 44.32
N ALA A 30 15.48 -61.02 44.55
CA ALA A 30 15.82 -59.70 44.05
C ALA A 30 17.15 -59.22 44.65
N GLY A 31 18.05 -58.73 43.81
CA GLY A 31 19.33 -58.18 44.26
C GLY A 31 19.14 -56.91 45.07
N LYS A 32 19.97 -56.72 46.10
CA LYS A 32 19.96 -55.56 47.00
C LYS A 32 21.30 -54.82 47.03
N ALA A 33 22.42 -55.51 46.82
CA ALA A 33 23.75 -54.93 46.68
C ALA A 33 24.13 -54.75 45.21
N ASP A 34 25.09 -53.86 44.93
CA ASP A 34 25.56 -53.57 43.57
C ASP A 34 26.13 -54.80 42.83
N THR A 35 26.56 -55.82 43.59
CA THR A 35 27.14 -57.06 43.06
C THR A 35 26.14 -58.21 42.95
N ASP A 36 24.89 -58.03 43.39
CA ASP A 36 23.89 -59.08 43.33
C ASP A 36 23.38 -59.28 41.90
N ALA A 37 22.98 -60.51 41.58
CA ALA A 37 22.27 -60.77 40.33
C ALA A 37 20.86 -60.15 40.36
N VAL A 38 20.45 -59.57 39.23
CA VAL A 38 19.07 -59.09 39.05
C VAL A 38 18.17 -60.22 38.54
N ASN A 39 16.94 -60.28 39.04
CA ASN A 39 15.94 -61.20 38.52
C ASN A 39 15.00 -60.52 37.50
N TYR A 40 14.18 -61.31 36.79
CA TYR A 40 13.29 -60.78 35.75
C TYR A 40 12.22 -59.81 36.27
N ALA A 41 11.86 -59.85 37.56
CA ALA A 41 10.93 -58.89 38.14
C ALA A 41 11.54 -57.48 38.13
N GLN A 42 12.80 -57.34 38.54
CA GLN A 42 13.53 -56.06 38.49
C GLN A 42 13.67 -55.54 37.05
N LEU A 43 13.95 -56.41 36.07
CA LEU A 43 14.02 -56.00 34.66
C LEU A 43 12.65 -55.53 34.12
N LYS A 44 11.55 -56.21 34.47
CA LYS A 44 10.19 -55.78 34.09
C LYS A 44 9.81 -54.43 34.67
N GLU A 45 10.22 -54.14 35.91
CA GLU A 45 10.00 -52.83 36.52
C GLU A 45 10.72 -51.74 35.73
N ILE A 46 11.96 -51.99 35.29
CA ILE A 46 12.68 -51.06 34.41
C ILE A 46 11.99 -50.93 33.04
N GLU A 47 11.54 -52.02 32.42
CA GLU A 47 10.81 -51.96 31.13
C GLU A 47 9.55 -51.08 31.23
N ALA A 48 8.78 -51.23 32.32
CA ALA A 48 7.61 -50.41 32.59
C ALA A 48 7.97 -48.93 32.79
N GLN A 49 9.04 -48.64 33.55
CA GLN A 49 9.53 -47.28 33.76
C GLN A 49 9.99 -46.63 32.45
N VAL A 50 10.69 -47.38 31.58
CA VAL A 50 11.16 -46.89 30.27
C VAL A 50 9.97 -46.57 29.34
N LYS A 51 8.95 -47.44 29.31
CA LYS A 51 7.71 -47.18 28.54
C LYS A 51 6.98 -45.93 29.03
N ALA A 52 6.87 -45.76 30.35
CA ALA A 52 6.24 -44.59 30.95
C ALA A 52 7.04 -43.29 30.75
N SER A 53 8.36 -43.38 30.64
CA SER A 53 9.25 -42.22 30.45
C SER A 53 9.24 -41.68 29.00
N SER A 54 8.56 -42.36 28.07
CA SER A 54 8.48 -41.92 26.67
C SER A 54 7.55 -40.71 26.52
N THR A 55 8.05 -39.64 25.91
CA THR A 55 7.25 -38.45 25.58
C THR A 55 6.69 -38.54 24.16
N LYS A 56 5.40 -38.25 23.99
CA LYS A 56 4.76 -38.12 22.67
C LYS A 56 4.48 -36.65 22.37
N LEU A 57 5.07 -36.16 21.29
CA LEU A 57 4.75 -34.84 20.74
C LEU A 57 3.72 -34.99 19.62
N VAL A 58 2.71 -34.12 19.62
CA VAL A 58 1.69 -34.04 18.58
C VAL A 58 1.61 -32.59 18.13
N ALA A 59 1.77 -32.35 16.83
CA ALA A 59 1.63 -31.02 16.27
C ALA A 59 0.15 -30.62 16.26
N GLY A 60 -0.17 -29.48 16.90
CA GLY A 60 -1.46 -28.82 16.73
C GLY A 60 -1.53 -28.00 15.44
N ASP A 61 -2.64 -27.29 15.25
CA ASP A 61 -2.78 -26.33 14.16
C ASP A 61 -1.77 -25.17 14.34
N GLY A 62 -1.23 -24.67 13.23
CA GLY A 62 -0.25 -23.60 13.25
C GLY A 62 1.16 -23.99 13.72
N VAL A 63 1.43 -25.26 14.06
CA VAL A 63 2.74 -25.73 14.52
C VAL A 63 3.22 -26.91 13.67
N THR A 64 4.54 -27.02 13.48
CA THR A 64 5.22 -28.24 13.00
C THR A 64 6.07 -28.82 14.12
N VAL A 65 6.15 -30.15 14.15
CA VAL A 65 7.09 -30.89 14.98
C VAL A 65 7.90 -31.77 14.04
N ASP A 66 9.19 -31.47 13.93
CA ASP A 66 10.14 -32.28 13.18
C ASP A 66 11.00 -33.09 14.14
N GLY A 67 11.18 -34.38 13.89
CA GLY A 67 11.79 -35.31 14.83
C GLY A 67 12.86 -36.17 14.18
N GLY A 68 13.95 -36.43 14.93
CA GLY A 68 15.08 -37.21 14.44
C GLY A 68 15.85 -37.93 15.55
N LYS A 69 16.72 -38.84 15.14
CA LYS A 69 17.70 -39.49 16.02
C LYS A 69 19.04 -38.77 15.93
N GLN A 70 19.68 -38.56 17.07
CA GLN A 70 21.05 -38.06 17.15
C GLN A 70 22.05 -39.20 16.96
N GLY A 71 23.33 -38.87 16.76
CA GLY A 71 24.41 -39.85 16.59
C GLY A 71 24.61 -40.76 17.81
N ASP A 72 24.19 -40.33 18.99
CA ASP A 72 24.21 -41.11 20.24
C ASP A 72 22.95 -41.97 20.46
N GLY A 73 22.00 -41.96 19.51
CA GLY A 73 20.74 -42.70 19.61
C GLY A 73 19.62 -42.00 20.40
N SER A 74 19.90 -40.83 21.01
CA SER A 74 18.88 -40.00 21.65
C SER A 74 17.91 -39.41 20.61
N SER A 75 16.71 -39.02 21.05
CA SER A 75 15.71 -38.39 20.19
C SER A 75 15.82 -36.87 20.30
N GLN A 76 15.80 -36.15 19.18
CA GLN A 76 15.74 -34.68 19.12
C GLN A 76 14.48 -34.24 18.36
N TYR A 77 13.86 -33.15 18.81
CA TYR A 77 12.69 -32.57 18.18
C TYR A 77 12.84 -31.06 18.04
N THR A 78 12.47 -30.55 16.87
CA THR A 78 12.38 -29.13 16.57
C THR A 78 10.91 -28.75 16.44
N ILE A 79 10.49 -27.72 17.16
CA ILE A 79 9.11 -27.22 17.17
C ILE A 79 9.13 -25.82 16.55
N SER A 80 8.35 -25.63 15.49
CA SER A 80 8.31 -24.36 14.75
C SER A 80 6.87 -23.92 14.51
N ALA A 81 6.65 -22.62 14.40
CA ALA A 81 5.38 -22.11 13.89
C ALA A 81 5.28 -22.36 12.38
N LYS A 82 4.09 -22.73 11.91
CA LYS A 82 3.74 -22.75 10.49
C LYS A 82 3.57 -21.31 10.03
N THR A 83 4.24 -20.95 8.95
CA THR A 83 4.13 -19.62 8.33
C THR A 83 3.88 -19.80 6.84
N ASP A 84 3.18 -18.85 6.22
CA ASP A 84 2.98 -18.84 4.76
C ASP A 84 4.19 -18.26 3.99
N GLY A 85 5.17 -17.70 4.71
CA GLY A 85 6.35 -17.04 4.16
C GLY A 85 6.04 -15.74 3.41
N THR A 86 4.77 -15.37 3.29
CA THR A 86 4.30 -14.24 2.48
C THR A 86 3.80 -13.11 3.36
N THR A 87 2.90 -13.40 4.30
CA THR A 87 2.38 -12.44 5.28
C THR A 87 3.14 -12.53 6.60
N ILE A 88 3.49 -13.75 7.03
CA ILE A 88 4.24 -14.03 8.25
C ILE A 88 5.41 -14.95 7.87
N GLN A 89 6.56 -14.77 8.52
CA GLN A 89 7.73 -15.61 8.35
C GLN A 89 8.46 -15.84 9.68
N ILE A 90 9.38 -16.80 9.68
CA ILE A 90 10.43 -16.90 10.70
C ILE A 90 11.64 -16.13 10.17
N ASN A 91 12.09 -15.11 10.88
CA ASN A 91 13.24 -14.31 10.47
C ASN A 91 14.57 -15.02 10.76
N ASP A 92 15.68 -14.42 10.32
CA ASP A 92 17.03 -14.99 10.49
C ASP A 92 17.44 -15.20 11.96
N ASN A 93 16.77 -14.50 12.90
CA ASN A 93 16.98 -14.66 14.35
C ASN A 93 16.08 -15.76 14.95
N GLY A 94 15.31 -16.48 14.14
CA GLY A 94 14.39 -17.53 14.59
C GLY A 94 13.08 -17.01 15.21
N ALA A 95 12.77 -15.71 15.10
CA ALA A 95 11.55 -15.13 15.63
C ALA A 95 10.43 -15.07 14.57
N ILE A 96 9.18 -15.22 15.01
CA ILE A 96 8.02 -14.97 14.15
C ILE A 96 7.94 -13.47 13.87
N ALA A 97 7.88 -13.11 12.59
CA ALA A 97 7.84 -11.73 12.13
C ALA A 97 6.79 -11.55 11.01
N ALA A 98 6.18 -10.37 10.96
CA ALA A 98 5.35 -9.97 9.84
C ALA A 98 6.23 -9.55 8.66
N ASN A 99 5.85 -9.99 7.46
CA ASN A 99 6.41 -9.47 6.22
C ASN A 99 5.70 -8.20 5.84
N THR A 100 6.41 -7.08 5.97
CA THR A 100 5.90 -5.76 5.62
C THR A 100 6.53 -5.27 4.33
N THR A 101 5.77 -4.52 3.55
CA THR A 101 6.23 -3.91 2.30
C THR A 101 5.79 -2.46 2.20
N THR A 102 6.30 -1.79 1.16
CA THR A 102 5.90 -0.44 0.75
C THR A 102 5.31 -0.48 -0.66
N PHE A 103 4.84 0.67 -1.14
CA PHE A 103 4.39 0.85 -2.52
C PHE A 103 5.51 1.44 -3.37
N ASN A 104 5.54 1.09 -4.66
CA ASN A 104 6.37 1.79 -5.63
C ASN A 104 5.97 3.26 -5.76
N THR A 105 6.93 4.13 -6.05
CA THR A 105 6.65 5.55 -6.29
C THR A 105 6.04 5.76 -7.68
N THR A 106 5.08 6.68 -7.79
CA THR A 106 4.47 7.09 -9.05
C THR A 106 4.62 8.61 -9.22
N THR A 107 4.48 9.10 -10.44
CA THR A 107 4.54 10.53 -10.77
C THR A 107 3.18 11.11 -11.15
N ASP A 108 2.17 10.26 -11.32
CA ASP A 108 0.84 10.63 -11.80
C ASP A 108 -0.20 10.79 -10.69
N GLY A 109 0.21 10.65 -9.43
CA GLY A 109 -0.66 10.78 -8.25
C GLY A 109 -1.34 9.48 -7.83
N THR A 110 -1.09 8.36 -8.51
CA THR A 110 -1.66 7.06 -8.12
C THR A 110 -0.86 6.39 -7.00
N VAL A 111 -1.47 5.46 -6.28
CA VAL A 111 -0.70 4.58 -5.38
C VAL A 111 -0.06 3.49 -6.24
N GLY A 112 1.27 3.39 -6.19
CA GLY A 112 2.00 2.37 -6.95
C GLY A 112 1.70 0.96 -6.47
N THR A 113 2.06 -0.03 -7.28
CA THR A 113 1.93 -1.44 -6.89
C THR A 113 2.80 -1.76 -5.66
N PRO A 114 2.41 -2.74 -4.84
CA PRO A 114 3.25 -3.21 -3.74
C PRO A 114 4.62 -3.68 -4.24
N VAL A 115 5.69 -3.32 -3.53
CA VAL A 115 7.06 -3.78 -3.84
C VAL A 115 7.17 -5.29 -3.69
N ALA A 116 6.55 -5.85 -2.64
CA ALA A 116 6.41 -7.29 -2.43
C ALA A 116 4.92 -7.67 -2.41
N PRO A 117 4.34 -8.13 -3.53
CA PRO A 117 2.94 -8.53 -3.59
C PRO A 117 2.60 -9.62 -2.56
N GLY A 118 1.47 -9.45 -1.86
CA GLY A 118 1.00 -10.37 -0.81
C GLY A 118 1.54 -10.09 0.59
N ALA A 119 2.61 -9.30 0.73
CA ALA A 119 3.07 -8.84 2.03
C ALA A 119 2.12 -7.79 2.64
N LEU A 120 2.21 -7.62 3.96
CA LEU A 120 1.41 -6.67 4.72
C LEU A 120 1.95 -5.23 4.57
N VAL A 121 1.14 -4.23 4.91
CA VAL A 121 1.56 -2.82 5.01
C VAL A 121 1.42 -2.33 6.44
N THR A 122 2.22 -1.35 6.84
CA THR A 122 2.10 -0.71 8.15
C THR A 122 1.20 0.52 8.09
N ALA A 123 0.77 1.03 9.25
CA ALA A 123 0.04 2.29 9.34
C ALA A 123 0.82 3.46 8.70
N ASP A 124 2.14 3.51 8.89
CA ASP A 124 3.00 4.52 8.28
C ASP A 124 3.02 4.43 6.75
N THR A 125 3.04 3.21 6.20
CA THR A 125 2.94 2.98 4.76
C THR A 125 1.61 3.48 4.20
N VAL A 126 0.50 3.17 4.88
CA VAL A 126 -0.84 3.62 4.48
C VAL A 126 -0.95 5.13 4.55
N GLN A 127 -0.51 5.76 5.64
CA GLN A 127 -0.49 7.21 5.79
C GLN A 127 0.32 7.87 4.66
N SER A 128 1.51 7.33 4.37
CA SER A 128 2.39 7.85 3.33
C SER A 128 1.77 7.71 1.94
N ALA A 129 1.09 6.60 1.65
CA ALA A 129 0.39 6.39 0.39
C ALA A 129 -0.75 7.40 0.21
N ILE A 130 -1.58 7.59 1.25
CA ILE A 130 -2.70 8.54 1.22
C ILE A 130 -2.21 9.98 1.04
N ASN A 131 -1.20 10.38 1.80
CA ASN A 131 -0.69 11.76 1.77
C ASN A 131 0.07 12.09 0.47
N ASN A 132 0.54 11.09 -0.27
CA ASN A 132 1.23 11.30 -1.54
C ASN A 132 0.36 11.06 -2.78
N ALA A 133 -0.72 10.30 -2.64
CA ALA A 133 -1.73 10.16 -3.68
C ALA A 133 -2.45 11.49 -3.92
N GLY A 134 -2.97 11.66 -5.13
CA GLY A 134 -3.64 12.87 -5.54
C GLY A 134 -4.22 12.77 -6.94
N PHE A 135 -4.76 13.89 -7.42
CA PHE A 135 -5.22 14.05 -8.80
C PHE A 135 -4.49 15.21 -9.46
N ASN A 136 -4.33 15.14 -10.79
CA ASN A 136 -3.72 16.23 -11.54
C ASN A 136 -4.78 17.26 -11.93
N VAL A 137 -4.45 18.54 -11.76
CA VAL A 137 -5.19 19.66 -12.35
C VAL A 137 -4.33 20.33 -13.42
N ILE A 138 -4.97 20.76 -14.51
CA ILE A 138 -4.32 21.48 -15.60
C ILE A 138 -5.33 22.47 -16.18
N GLY A 139 -4.88 23.69 -16.48
CA GLY A 139 -5.67 24.65 -17.26
C GLY A 139 -5.66 24.29 -18.75
N ALA A 140 -6.72 24.62 -19.48
CA ALA A 140 -6.80 24.42 -20.93
C ALA A 140 -7.58 25.57 -21.59
N GLY A 141 -7.24 25.92 -22.84
CA GLY A 141 -7.94 26.95 -23.62
C GLY A 141 -7.02 27.85 -24.46
N ASN A 142 -7.62 28.77 -25.24
CA ASN A 142 -6.93 29.59 -26.26
C ASN A 142 -6.19 30.83 -25.73
N LYS A 143 -6.13 31.04 -24.41
CA LYS A 143 -5.39 32.15 -23.79
C LYS A 143 -4.83 31.71 -22.44
N ALA A 144 -3.68 31.06 -22.45
CA ALA A 144 -2.80 31.22 -21.31
C ALA A 144 -2.37 32.70 -21.26
N ASP A 145 -2.09 33.22 -20.07
CA ASP A 145 -1.40 34.51 -19.96
C ASP A 145 -0.14 34.48 -20.83
N PRO A 146 0.23 35.59 -21.51
CA PRO A 146 1.44 35.63 -22.33
C PRO A 146 2.66 35.24 -21.48
N GLY A 147 3.19 34.03 -21.69
CA GLY A 147 4.38 33.51 -21.00
C GLY A 147 4.14 32.40 -19.97
N ALA A 148 2.90 31.93 -19.76
CA ALA A 148 2.62 30.79 -18.90
C ALA A 148 2.26 29.53 -19.71
N GLU A 149 2.97 28.42 -19.48
CA GLU A 149 2.63 27.12 -20.06
C GLU A 149 1.74 26.33 -19.09
N PHE A 150 0.69 25.70 -19.61
CA PHE A 150 -0.10 24.78 -18.81
C PHE A 150 0.68 23.48 -18.59
N SER A 151 0.71 23.02 -17.34
CA SER A 151 1.29 21.74 -16.97
C SER A 151 0.45 21.08 -15.89
N ASN A 152 0.50 19.76 -15.82
CA ASN A 152 -0.15 19.01 -14.76
C ASN A 152 0.43 19.41 -13.40
N GLN A 153 -0.45 19.80 -12.50
CA GLN A 153 -0.14 20.05 -11.10
C GLN A 153 -0.81 18.98 -10.25
N LEU A 154 0.00 18.22 -9.51
CA LEU A 154 -0.51 17.19 -8.62
C LEU A 154 -1.08 17.80 -7.34
N VAL A 155 -2.38 17.62 -7.12
CA VAL A 155 -3.09 18.02 -5.91
C VAL A 155 -3.18 16.82 -4.98
N LYS A 156 -2.36 16.82 -3.93
CA LYS A 156 -2.31 15.76 -2.92
C LYS A 156 -3.40 15.90 -1.86
N ALA A 157 -3.61 14.86 -1.06
CA ALA A 157 -4.49 14.93 0.10
C ALA A 157 -4.08 16.09 1.04
N GLY A 158 -5.05 16.94 1.38
CA GLY A 158 -4.84 18.13 2.20
C GLY A 158 -4.47 19.39 1.43
N ASN A 159 -4.15 19.31 0.13
CA ASN A 159 -3.94 20.49 -0.69
C ASN A 159 -5.26 21.25 -0.90
N THR A 160 -5.18 22.57 -1.01
CA THR A 160 -6.30 23.43 -1.42
C THR A 160 -6.15 23.79 -2.89
N VAL A 161 -7.23 23.67 -3.65
CA VAL A 161 -7.33 24.20 -5.03
C VAL A 161 -8.13 25.50 -4.95
N THR A 162 -7.52 26.58 -5.42
CA THR A 162 -8.16 27.90 -5.47
C THR A 162 -8.71 28.14 -6.87
N PHE A 163 -9.98 28.53 -6.94
CA PHE A 163 -10.59 29.03 -8.17
C PHE A 163 -10.79 30.53 -8.03
N GLU A 164 -10.25 31.31 -8.97
CA GLU A 164 -10.34 32.76 -8.95
C GLU A 164 -11.22 33.25 -10.11
N ALA A 165 -11.97 34.33 -9.87
CA ALA A 165 -12.77 35.02 -10.89
C ALA A 165 -12.21 36.44 -11.06
N GLY A 166 -11.88 36.80 -12.30
CA GLY A 166 -11.45 38.15 -12.66
C GLY A 166 -12.62 39.16 -12.77
N ASP A 167 -12.30 40.40 -13.13
CA ASP A 167 -13.16 41.59 -12.99
C ASP A 167 -14.59 41.50 -13.59
N ASN A 168 -14.81 40.67 -14.61
CA ASN A 168 -16.13 40.53 -15.27
C ASN A 168 -16.85 39.22 -14.95
N LEU A 169 -16.27 38.40 -14.07
CA LEU A 169 -16.81 37.11 -13.65
C LEU A 169 -17.15 37.13 -12.16
N THR A 170 -18.17 36.37 -11.81
CA THR A 170 -18.53 36.06 -10.44
C THR A 170 -18.37 34.57 -10.23
N LEU A 171 -17.83 34.18 -9.08
CA LEU A 171 -17.72 32.80 -8.64
C LEU A 171 -18.51 32.64 -7.34
N LYS A 172 -19.50 31.75 -7.36
CA LYS A 172 -20.25 31.34 -6.17
C LYS A 172 -19.89 29.90 -5.82
N GLN A 173 -19.49 29.67 -4.57
CA GLN A 173 -19.27 28.33 -4.03
C GLN A 173 -20.37 27.98 -3.01
N GLU A 174 -21.01 26.82 -3.20
CA GLU A 174 -21.93 26.22 -2.25
C GLU A 174 -21.52 24.75 -2.04
N GLY A 175 -20.79 24.50 -0.95
CA GLY A 175 -20.18 23.19 -0.71
C GLY A 175 -19.19 22.81 -1.82
N THR A 176 -19.50 21.75 -2.56
CA THR A 176 -18.70 21.24 -3.69
C THR A 176 -19.17 21.75 -5.05
N GLN A 177 -20.22 22.59 -5.10
CA GLN A 177 -20.70 23.19 -6.33
C GLN A 177 -20.09 24.59 -6.51
N PHE A 178 -19.50 24.81 -7.67
CA PHE A 178 -18.93 26.10 -8.08
C PHE A 178 -19.71 26.59 -9.30
N THR A 179 -20.25 27.81 -9.24
CA THR A 179 -20.99 28.44 -10.33
C THR A 179 -20.25 29.68 -10.78
N PHE A 180 -19.86 29.69 -12.06
CA PHE A 180 -19.30 30.86 -12.73
C PHE A 180 -20.39 31.56 -13.52
N ALA A 181 -20.50 32.87 -13.37
CA ALA A 181 -21.42 33.71 -14.13
C ALA A 181 -20.76 35.04 -14.50
N LEU A 182 -21.24 35.69 -15.56
CA LEU A 182 -20.87 37.08 -15.82
C LEU A 182 -21.38 37.98 -14.69
N ALA A 183 -20.61 39.00 -14.34
CA ALA A 183 -21.08 40.06 -13.46
C ALA A 183 -22.29 40.78 -14.08
N LYS A 184 -23.14 41.37 -13.23
CA LYS A 184 -24.30 42.18 -13.68
C LYS A 184 -23.84 43.37 -14.53
N ASP A 185 -22.79 44.04 -14.05
CA ASP A 185 -22.13 45.15 -14.72
C ASP A 185 -20.76 44.66 -15.19
N VAL A 186 -20.46 44.83 -16.48
CA VAL A 186 -19.21 44.38 -17.11
C VAL A 186 -18.50 45.54 -17.77
N SER A 187 -17.17 45.57 -17.64
CA SER A 187 -16.31 46.61 -18.22
C SER A 187 -15.37 45.99 -19.25
N PHE A 188 -15.32 46.60 -20.44
CA PHE A 188 -14.44 46.18 -21.52
C PHE A 188 -13.72 47.39 -22.10
N ASP A 189 -12.44 47.23 -22.44
CA ASP A 189 -11.69 48.26 -23.17
C ASP A 189 -12.25 48.46 -24.59
N SER A 190 -12.69 47.36 -25.22
CA SER A 190 -13.40 47.41 -26.49
C SER A 190 -14.28 46.19 -26.72
N VAL A 191 -15.33 46.36 -27.51
CA VAL A 191 -16.23 45.29 -27.99
C VAL A 191 -16.37 45.42 -29.50
N SER A 192 -16.20 44.31 -30.22
CA SER A 192 -16.36 44.25 -31.67
C SER A 192 -17.48 43.29 -32.05
N VAL A 193 -18.41 43.73 -32.90
CA VAL A 193 -19.51 42.93 -33.44
C VAL A 193 -19.58 43.18 -34.94
N GLY A 194 -18.93 42.31 -35.73
CA GLY A 194 -18.72 42.55 -37.16
C GLY A 194 -17.94 43.85 -37.38
N ASP A 195 -18.50 44.77 -38.17
CA ASP A 195 -17.89 46.08 -38.48
C ASP A 195 -18.12 47.14 -37.39
N VAL A 196 -18.94 46.83 -36.37
CA VAL A 196 -19.18 47.72 -35.24
C VAL A 196 -18.09 47.54 -34.21
N LYS A 197 -17.45 48.64 -33.79
CA LYS A 197 -16.48 48.65 -32.70
C LYS A 197 -16.85 49.70 -31.67
N VAL A 198 -16.95 49.30 -30.41
CA VAL A 198 -17.14 50.16 -29.25
C VAL A 198 -15.82 50.21 -28.49
N THR A 199 -15.34 51.40 -28.17
CA THR A 199 -14.11 51.64 -27.39
C THR A 199 -14.36 52.68 -26.31
N ASN A 200 -13.36 52.92 -25.47
CA ASN A 200 -13.34 54.07 -24.55
C ASN A 200 -13.36 55.45 -25.24
N THR A 201 -13.17 55.53 -26.57
CA THR A 201 -13.17 56.77 -27.34
C THR A 201 -14.45 57.00 -28.16
N GLY A 202 -15.31 55.99 -28.32
CA GLY A 202 -16.52 56.13 -29.13
C GLY A 202 -17.06 54.83 -29.73
N ILE A 203 -17.97 54.98 -30.69
CA ILE A 203 -18.57 53.89 -31.48
C ILE A 203 -18.22 54.11 -32.95
N THR A 204 -17.70 53.10 -33.63
CA THR A 204 -17.42 53.14 -35.08
C THR A 204 -18.18 52.06 -35.83
N VAL A 205 -18.65 52.37 -37.04
CA VAL A 205 -19.29 51.45 -37.98
C VAL A 205 -18.73 51.74 -39.38
N GLY A 206 -17.73 50.97 -39.81
CA GLY A 206 -16.95 51.31 -41.01
C GLY A 206 -16.36 52.72 -40.93
N ASP A 207 -16.71 53.59 -41.88
CA ASP A 207 -16.22 54.98 -41.95
C ASP A 207 -16.98 55.97 -41.05
N VAL A 208 -18.11 55.55 -40.47
CA VAL A 208 -18.92 56.39 -39.58
C VAL A 208 -18.44 56.22 -38.14
N SER A 209 -18.24 57.32 -37.42
CA SER A 209 -17.85 57.28 -36.01
C SER A 209 -18.62 58.28 -35.15
N LEU A 210 -18.93 57.89 -33.92
CA LEU A 210 -19.45 58.73 -32.85
C LEU A 210 -18.37 58.84 -31.78
N SER A 211 -17.97 60.07 -31.45
CA SER A 211 -16.97 60.35 -30.41
C SER A 211 -17.42 61.52 -29.53
N THR A 212 -16.60 61.88 -28.55
CA THR A 212 -16.77 63.12 -27.76
C THR A 212 -16.81 64.38 -28.64
N GLY A 213 -16.26 64.33 -29.85
CA GLY A 213 -16.31 65.39 -30.85
C GLY A 213 -17.55 65.38 -31.76
N GLY A 214 -18.50 64.46 -31.56
CA GLY A 214 -19.70 64.31 -32.38
C GLY A 214 -19.63 63.15 -33.39
N ILE A 215 -20.53 63.19 -34.39
CA ILE A 215 -20.66 62.14 -35.42
C ILE A 215 -19.90 62.57 -36.68
N ASN A 216 -18.96 61.74 -37.16
CA ASN A 216 -18.33 61.87 -38.47
C ASN A 216 -19.12 61.10 -39.54
N GLY A 217 -19.06 61.53 -40.81
CA GLY A 217 -19.75 60.89 -41.93
C GLY A 217 -21.18 61.40 -42.19
N VAL A 218 -21.67 62.39 -41.42
CA VAL A 218 -22.90 63.11 -41.76
C VAL A 218 -22.57 64.15 -42.82
N ALA A 219 -23.00 63.94 -44.07
CA ALA A 219 -22.98 64.99 -45.07
C ALA A 219 -23.81 66.18 -44.55
N SER A 220 -23.15 67.31 -44.26
CA SER A 220 -23.80 68.54 -43.84
C SER A 220 -24.72 69.02 -44.97
N ARG A 221 -26.00 68.61 -44.93
CA ARG A 221 -27.02 69.16 -45.83
C ARG A 221 -27.45 70.49 -45.24
N SER A 222 -26.67 71.53 -45.49
CA SER A 222 -27.13 72.90 -45.38
C SER A 222 -28.29 73.09 -46.37
N ARG A 223 -29.52 72.89 -45.90
CA ARG A 223 -30.72 73.31 -46.64
C ARG A 223 -30.80 74.83 -46.54
N THR A 224 -30.07 75.51 -47.42
CA THR A 224 -30.26 76.94 -47.66
C THR A 224 -31.62 77.10 -48.34
N TRP A 225 -32.65 77.43 -47.56
CA TRP A 225 -33.92 77.88 -48.10
C TRP A 225 -33.71 79.23 -48.79
N ARG A 226 -33.49 79.24 -50.11
CA ARG A 226 -33.64 80.46 -50.91
C ARG A 226 -35.13 80.70 -51.11
N LEU A 227 -35.68 81.72 -50.43
CA LEU A 227 -36.95 82.30 -50.86
C LEU A 227 -36.68 83.12 -52.13
N GLU A 228 -36.97 82.54 -53.29
CA GLU A 228 -37.05 83.30 -54.54
C GLU A 228 -38.38 84.08 -54.53
N ARG A 229 -38.35 85.37 -54.17
CA ARG A 229 -39.47 86.27 -54.43
C ARG A 229 -39.42 86.66 -55.89
N GLN A 230 -40.22 86.01 -56.73
CA GLN A 230 -40.58 86.57 -58.03
C GLN A 230 -41.47 87.81 -57.80
N ILE A 231 -40.95 88.99 -58.12
CA ILE A 231 -41.76 90.20 -58.28
C ILE A 231 -42.12 90.28 -59.76
N PRO A 232 -43.41 90.20 -60.14
CA PRO A 232 -43.81 90.43 -61.52
C PRO A 232 -43.80 91.93 -61.80
N THR A 233 -43.01 92.37 -62.78
CA THR A 233 -43.07 93.75 -63.30
C THR A 233 -44.17 93.82 -64.35
N GLN A 234 -45.19 94.63 -64.06
CA GLN A 234 -46.25 95.03 -64.98
C GLN A 234 -45.73 96.06 -65.99
N GLN A 235 -45.89 95.81 -67.29
CA GLN A 235 -46.52 96.70 -68.29
C GLN A 235 -46.48 96.04 -69.67
#